data_AF-A0A9X8DRL7-F1
#
_entry.id   AF-A0A9X8DRL7-F1
#
_cell.length_a   1.000
_cell.length_b   1.000
_cell.length_c   1.000
_cell.angle_alpha   90.00
_cell.angle_beta   90.00
_cell.angle_gamma   90.00
#
_symmetry.space_group_name_H-M   'P 1'
#
loop_
_entity.id
_entity.type
_entity.pdbx_description
1 polymer ?
#
loop_
_entity_poly.entity_id
_entity_poly.type
_entity_poly.pdbx_seq_one_letter_code
_entity_poly.pdbx_strand_id
1 'polypeptide(L)'
;MRSQLFGMLCNRPPITCTRGHAVVYARTFAIETRAEPLGPLELHEGDEAADRVFEFADRFNLSSAVRDQILNTVCVDIKAAINVTCSRFAPVVFQVPITKNASEPPVGMLQILQGAPLLNCSRAEARLFYLPVMETADKEIGTLEVLEGQEPIDQVYAFLEKHDLFQTAPVNESLANITCRHVPCSRLRPRRILFSMQATYMGLKHTIQLVQPEEDWVCIESYGSKQCQHYVQVRSIEYCAKHMRGWTECGDVMGNALRQSLTYYEEELWKKSNGKDLYAKLGLVKGATSDEIEAAYHTLVLRFNNETEPQKYEKLRAAYDTLHDPEKKYYYDLPCMKFFGLCGKRQPDGGMTISTDN
;
A
#
# COMPACT_ATOMS: atom_id res chain seq x y z
N MET A 1 1.33 30.72 34.18
CA MET A 1 0.87 31.49 35.35
C MET A 1 0.04 30.65 36.33
N ARG A 2 -1.04 29.96 35.91
CA ARG A 2 -1.85 29.07 36.78
C ARG A 2 -1.08 27.89 37.39
N SER A 3 -0.28 27.16 36.60
CA SER A 3 0.54 26.04 37.09
C SER A 3 1.59 26.46 38.14
N GLN A 4 2.18 27.65 37.97
CA GLN A 4 3.09 28.24 38.95
C GLN A 4 2.37 28.60 40.26
N LEU A 5 1.18 29.20 40.19
CA LEU A 5 0.37 29.47 41.39
C LEU A 5 -0.03 28.19 42.14
N PHE A 6 -0.42 27.16 41.39
CA PHE A 6 -0.75 25.85 41.96
C PHE A 6 0.45 25.24 42.70
N GLY A 7 1.64 25.23 42.07
CA GLY A 7 2.87 24.75 42.71
C GLY A 7 3.36 25.61 43.88
N MET A 8 3.00 26.89 43.94
CA MET A 8 3.36 27.78 45.05
C MET A 8 2.43 27.67 46.26
N LEU A 9 1.16 27.26 46.06
CA LEU A 9 0.13 27.20 47.11
C LEU A 9 -0.11 25.78 47.64
N CYS A 10 -0.05 24.78 46.76
CA CYS A 10 -0.26 23.39 47.12
C CYS A 10 0.99 22.79 47.79
N ASN A 11 0.80 21.94 48.80
CA ASN A 11 1.87 21.32 49.62
C ASN A 11 2.61 22.29 50.56
N ARG A 12 2.02 23.45 50.86
CA ARG A 12 2.46 24.31 51.98
C ARG A 12 1.44 24.21 53.12
N PRO A 13 1.81 23.75 54.32
CA PRO A 13 0.91 23.73 55.45
C PRO A 13 0.29 25.13 55.69
N PRO A 14 -1.04 25.24 55.94
CA PRO A 14 -2.01 24.16 56.16
C PRO A 14 -2.75 23.69 54.88
N ILE A 15 -2.33 24.11 53.69
CA ILE A 15 -3.04 23.89 52.42
C ILE A 15 -2.64 22.55 51.79
N THR A 16 -3.58 21.60 51.78
CA THR A 16 -3.47 20.34 51.02
C THR A 16 -4.40 20.41 49.81
N CYS A 17 -3.82 20.50 48.62
CA CYS A 17 -4.60 20.43 47.39
C CYS A 17 -4.89 18.97 47.05
N THR A 18 -6.16 18.63 46.86
CA THR A 18 -6.62 17.28 46.51
C THR A 18 -6.88 17.09 45.02
N ARG A 19 -6.83 18.16 44.22
CA ARG A 19 -7.00 18.11 42.75
C ARG A 19 -6.13 19.15 42.05
N GLY A 20 -5.62 18.82 40.86
CA GLY A 20 -4.80 19.70 40.00
C GLY A 20 -5.53 20.40 38.86
N HIS A 21 -6.74 19.97 38.53
CA HIS A 21 -7.55 20.51 37.44
C HIS A 21 -8.89 21.02 37.97
N ALA A 22 -9.36 22.15 37.46
CA ALA A 22 -10.66 22.69 37.85
C ALA A 22 -11.80 21.84 37.28
N VAL A 23 -12.85 21.61 38.08
CA VAL A 23 -14.12 21.08 37.56
C VAL A 23 -14.79 22.23 36.79
N VAL A 24 -14.97 22.04 35.49
CA VAL A 24 -15.56 23.05 34.59
C VAL A 24 -17.06 22.82 34.37
N TYR A 25 -17.54 21.62 34.66
CA TYR A 25 -18.95 21.25 34.57
C TYR A 25 -19.25 20.09 35.50
N ALA A 26 -20.40 20.12 36.18
CA ALA A 26 -20.88 19.04 37.03
C ALA A 26 -22.41 18.96 36.96
N ARG A 27 -22.96 17.79 36.64
CA ARG A 27 -24.42 17.58 36.59
C ARG A 27 -24.81 16.17 37.01
N THR A 28 -25.89 16.04 37.76
CA THR A 28 -26.53 14.75 38.07
C THR A 28 -27.60 14.42 37.03
N PHE A 29 -27.71 13.15 36.68
CA PHE A 29 -28.68 12.67 35.70
C PHE A 29 -29.62 11.68 36.37
N ALA A 30 -30.93 11.87 36.22
CA ALA A 30 -31.93 10.89 36.63
C ALA A 30 -32.29 10.02 35.42
N ILE A 31 -32.48 8.72 35.64
CA ILE A 31 -32.96 7.77 34.63
C ILE A 31 -34.27 7.19 35.14
N GLU A 32 -35.29 7.14 34.30
CA GLU A 32 -36.64 6.67 34.65
C GLU A 32 -36.66 5.26 35.27
N THR A 33 -35.68 4.41 34.92
CA THR A 33 -35.56 3.03 35.41
C THR A 33 -34.88 2.91 36.78
N ARG A 34 -34.39 4.00 37.38
CA ARG A 34 -33.75 4.02 38.69
C ARG A 34 -34.41 5.03 39.62
N ALA A 35 -34.66 4.60 40.85
CA ALA A 35 -35.24 5.45 41.91
C ALA A 35 -34.24 6.51 42.43
N GLU A 36 -32.94 6.22 42.37
CA GLU A 36 -31.90 7.15 42.79
C GLU A 36 -31.22 7.81 41.57
N PRO A 37 -30.94 9.12 41.63
CA PRO A 37 -30.23 9.81 40.57
C PRO A 37 -28.82 9.23 40.44
N LEU A 38 -28.31 9.19 39.21
CA LEU A 38 -26.91 8.89 38.98
C LEU A 38 -26.06 9.97 39.67
N GLY A 39 -24.92 9.56 40.22
CA GLY A 39 -23.94 10.48 40.80
C GLY A 39 -23.53 11.59 39.82
N PRO A 40 -22.84 12.64 40.27
CA PRO A 40 -22.47 13.74 39.38
C PRO A 40 -21.52 13.26 38.29
N LEU A 41 -21.85 13.59 37.04
CA LEU A 41 -20.90 13.60 35.94
C LEU A 41 -20.09 14.89 36.05
N GLU A 42 -18.80 14.78 36.32
CA GLU A 42 -17.87 15.91 36.41
C GLU A 42 -16.97 15.95 35.18
N LEU A 43 -16.80 17.13 34.58
CA LEU A 43 -15.78 17.41 33.57
C LEU A 43 -14.71 18.31 34.18
N HIS A 44 -13.46 17.94 33.99
CA HIS A 44 -12.31 18.75 34.36
C HIS A 44 -11.78 19.57 33.18
N GLU A 45 -11.05 20.63 33.49
CA GLU A 45 -10.35 21.45 32.49
C GLU A 45 -9.39 20.59 31.65
N GLY A 46 -9.67 20.50 30.34
CA GLY A 46 -8.92 19.71 29.37
C GLY A 46 -9.54 18.36 29.02
N ASP A 47 -10.61 17.95 29.71
CA ASP A 47 -11.32 16.71 29.39
C ASP A 47 -12.11 16.82 28.08
N GLU A 48 -12.17 15.73 27.33
CA GLU A 48 -13.15 15.56 26.26
C GLU A 48 -14.46 15.03 26.85
N ALA A 49 -15.56 15.77 26.64
CA ALA A 49 -16.87 15.43 27.18
C ALA A 49 -17.36 14.03 26.75
N ALA A 50 -17.06 13.63 25.51
CA ALA A 50 -17.42 12.30 24.99
C ALA A 50 -16.80 11.18 25.83
N ASP A 51 -15.54 11.28 26.22
CA ASP A 51 -14.84 10.25 27.00
C ASP A 51 -15.40 10.16 28.42
N ARG A 52 -15.61 11.32 29.06
CA ARG A 52 -16.17 11.35 30.41
C ARG A 52 -17.60 10.83 30.48
N VAL A 53 -18.42 11.17 29.49
CA VAL A 53 -19.78 10.63 29.37
C VAL A 53 -19.75 9.13 29.11
N PHE A 54 -18.78 8.63 28.35
CA PHE A 54 -18.61 7.19 28.14
C PHE A 54 -18.17 6.47 29.41
N GLU A 55 -17.15 6.95 30.13
CA GLU A 55 -16.72 6.40 31.43
C GLU A 55 -17.88 6.39 32.44
N PHE A 56 -18.70 7.44 32.43
CA PHE A 56 -19.88 7.55 33.27
C PHE A 56 -20.96 6.53 32.87
N ALA A 57 -21.25 6.41 31.58
CA ALA A 57 -22.21 5.44 31.07
C ALA A 57 -21.78 4.00 31.36
N ASP A 58 -20.49 3.69 31.20
CA ASP A 58 -19.92 2.37 31.48
C ASP A 58 -20.03 2.02 32.97
N ARG A 59 -19.64 2.95 33.86
CA ARG A 59 -19.76 2.79 35.32
C ARG A 59 -21.18 2.41 35.77
N PHE A 60 -22.19 2.97 35.11
CA PHE A 60 -23.60 2.76 35.45
C PHE A 60 -24.31 1.74 34.53
N ASN A 61 -23.56 1.12 33.62
CA ASN A 61 -24.03 0.17 32.60
C ASN A 61 -25.20 0.70 31.76
N LEU A 62 -25.07 1.94 31.28
CA LEU A 62 -26.09 2.63 30.49
C LEU A 62 -26.04 2.21 29.02
N SER A 63 -27.20 2.22 28.35
CA SER A 63 -27.26 1.95 26.91
C SER A 63 -26.63 3.08 26.09
N SER A 64 -26.23 2.77 24.86
CA SER A 64 -25.69 3.76 23.92
C SER A 64 -26.66 4.92 23.69
N ALA A 65 -27.96 4.67 23.56
CA ALA A 65 -28.97 5.70 23.39
C ALA A 65 -29.02 6.69 24.57
N VAL A 66 -28.96 6.18 25.80
CA VAL A 66 -28.95 7.02 27.01
C VAL A 66 -27.64 7.81 27.10
N ARG A 67 -26.50 7.17 26.80
CA ARG A 67 -25.20 7.83 26.76
C ARG A 67 -25.18 8.99 25.75
N ASP A 68 -25.71 8.77 24.54
CA ASP A 68 -25.72 9.78 23.48
C ASP A 68 -26.63 10.97 23.86
N GLN A 69 -27.75 10.70 24.54
CA GLN A 69 -28.61 11.74 25.10
C GLN A 69 -27.90 12.57 26.19
N ILE A 70 -27.18 11.90 27.11
CA ILE A 70 -26.38 12.57 28.14
C ILE A 70 -25.31 13.43 27.47
N LEU A 71 -24.58 12.90 26.49
CA LEU A 71 -23.53 13.63 25.79
C LEU A 71 -24.06 14.88 25.10
N ASN A 72 -25.18 14.75 24.38
CA ASN A 72 -25.79 15.88 23.68
C ASN A 72 -26.21 16.97 24.68
N THR A 73 -26.78 16.57 25.81
CA THR A 73 -27.14 17.49 26.92
C THR A 73 -25.92 18.21 27.47
N VAL A 74 -24.85 17.46 27.80
CA VAL A 74 -23.60 18.02 28.31
C VAL A 74 -23.00 19.00 27.33
N CYS A 75 -22.94 18.67 26.03
CA CYS A 75 -22.38 19.52 24.99
C CYS A 75 -23.14 20.84 24.83
N VAL A 76 -24.48 20.81 24.92
CA VAL A 76 -25.31 22.01 24.90
C VAL A 76 -25.06 22.87 26.15
N ASP A 77 -25.03 22.24 27.33
CA ASP A 77 -24.87 22.95 28.59
C ASP A 77 -23.50 23.64 28.70
N ILE A 78 -22.40 22.95 28.37
CA ILE A 78 -21.05 23.53 28.44
C ILE A 78 -20.87 24.65 27.40
N LYS A 79 -21.53 24.54 26.24
CA LYS A 79 -21.53 25.59 25.22
C LYS A 79 -22.24 26.83 25.74
N ALA A 80 -23.37 26.67 26.43
CA ALA A 80 -24.10 27.77 27.02
C ALA A 80 -23.38 28.39 28.25
N ALA A 81 -22.80 27.56 29.12
CA ALA A 81 -22.25 28.01 30.39
C ALA A 81 -20.86 28.63 30.28
N ILE A 82 -19.97 28.03 29.47
CA ILE A 82 -18.54 28.41 29.41
C ILE A 82 -18.01 28.55 27.97
N ASN A 83 -18.90 28.54 26.98
CA ASN A 83 -18.58 28.66 25.55
C ASN A 83 -17.58 27.61 25.02
N VAL A 84 -17.51 26.44 25.65
CA VAL A 84 -16.71 25.30 25.19
C VAL A 84 -17.57 24.45 24.25
N THR A 85 -17.03 24.08 23.09
CA THR A 85 -17.68 23.14 22.16
C THR A 85 -17.08 21.75 22.34
N CYS A 86 -17.92 20.72 22.43
CA CYS A 86 -17.46 19.34 22.31
C CYS A 86 -16.70 19.15 21.00
N SER A 87 -15.52 18.54 21.07
CA SER A 87 -14.69 18.35 19.88
C SER A 87 -15.11 17.10 19.10
N ARG A 88 -15.75 16.14 19.77
CA ARG A 88 -16.30 14.92 19.15
C ARG A 88 -17.48 14.34 19.92
N PHE A 89 -18.23 13.47 19.24
CA PHE A 89 -19.39 12.77 19.79
C PHE A 89 -19.15 11.27 20.03
N ALA A 90 -18.00 10.75 19.60
CA ALA A 90 -17.62 9.36 19.82
C ALA A 90 -16.46 9.30 20.83
N PRO A 91 -16.53 8.48 21.89
CA PRO A 91 -15.46 8.32 22.90
C PRO A 91 -14.28 7.51 22.36
N VAL A 92 -13.08 7.68 22.94
CA VAL A 92 -11.91 6.83 22.65
C VAL A 92 -12.08 5.50 23.37
N VAL A 93 -12.14 4.41 22.60
CA VAL A 93 -12.27 3.02 23.14
C VAL A 93 -10.94 2.27 23.16
N PHE A 94 -9.96 2.73 22.39
CA PHE A 94 -8.62 2.17 22.39
C PHE A 94 -7.61 3.27 22.10
N GLN A 95 -6.52 3.27 22.86
CA GLN A 95 -5.40 4.17 22.65
C GLN A 95 -4.08 3.43 22.79
N VAL A 96 -3.17 3.64 21.86
CA VAL A 96 -1.82 3.09 21.92
C VAL A 96 -0.79 4.15 21.50
N PRO A 97 0.30 4.34 22.26
CA PRO A 97 1.39 5.19 21.82
C PRO A 97 2.05 4.63 20.57
N ILE A 98 2.23 5.48 19.57
CA ILE A 98 3.01 5.17 18.37
C ILE A 98 4.45 5.53 18.68
N THR A 99 5.29 4.54 18.94
CA THR A 99 6.74 4.73 19.11
C THR A 99 7.46 4.31 17.84
N LYS A 100 8.57 4.98 17.53
CA LYS A 100 9.46 4.54 16.44
C LYS A 100 10.26 3.30 16.85
N ASN A 101 10.65 3.23 18.12
CA ASN A 101 11.33 2.11 18.77
C ASN A 101 10.86 2.00 20.23
N ALA A 102 11.00 0.82 20.83
CA ALA A 102 10.60 0.58 22.23
C ALA A 102 11.30 1.50 23.25
N SER A 103 12.49 2.00 22.92
CA SER A 103 13.30 2.86 23.78
C SER A 103 13.08 4.37 23.56
N GLU A 104 12.28 4.75 22.54
CA GLU A 104 12.06 6.15 22.17
C GLU A 104 10.71 6.66 22.70
N PRO A 105 10.61 7.97 23.01
CA PRO A 105 9.32 8.56 23.36
C PRO A 105 8.31 8.40 22.22
N PRO A 106 7.00 8.28 22.52
CA PRO A 106 5.97 8.19 21.50
C PRO A 106 6.00 9.40 20.56
N VAL A 107 5.97 9.12 19.26
CA VAL A 107 5.84 10.12 18.17
C VAL A 107 4.41 10.66 18.10
N GLY A 108 3.43 9.87 18.58
CA GLY A 108 2.04 10.25 18.68
C GLY A 108 1.21 9.20 19.39
N MET A 109 -0.10 9.40 19.45
CA MET A 109 -1.06 8.44 19.99
C MET A 109 -2.01 8.01 18.87
N LEU A 110 -2.15 6.71 18.64
CA LEU A 110 -3.24 6.17 17.84
C LEU A 110 -4.46 6.06 18.76
N GLN A 111 -5.56 6.72 18.39
CA GLN A 111 -6.83 6.69 19.11
C GLN A 111 -7.92 6.11 18.20
N ILE A 112 -8.68 5.14 18.70
CA ILE A 112 -9.83 4.56 18.03
C ILE A 112 -11.09 5.01 18.76
N LEU A 113 -12.05 5.56 18.02
CA LEU A 113 -13.31 6.03 18.56
C LEU A 113 -14.41 4.95 18.50
N GLN A 114 -15.35 4.94 19.45
CA GLN A 114 -16.50 4.04 19.44
C GLN A 114 -17.36 4.24 18.18
N GLY A 115 -17.76 3.15 17.53
CA GLY A 115 -18.50 3.21 16.26
C GLY A 115 -17.58 3.31 15.03
N ALA A 116 -16.26 3.42 15.22
CA ALA A 116 -15.33 3.01 14.17
C ALA A 116 -15.63 1.53 13.85
N PRO A 117 -15.81 1.17 12.57
CA PRO A 117 -15.96 -0.24 12.20
C PRO A 117 -14.81 -1.02 12.82
N LEU A 118 -15.08 -2.21 13.38
CA LEU A 118 -14.05 -3.14 13.82
C LEU A 118 -12.97 -3.15 12.73
N LEU A 119 -11.79 -2.60 13.04
CA LEU A 119 -10.74 -2.38 12.06
C LEU A 119 -10.27 -3.74 11.59
N ASN A 120 -10.85 -4.20 10.48
CA ASN A 120 -10.38 -5.39 9.82
C ASN A 120 -9.12 -4.98 9.05
N CYS A 121 -7.96 -5.17 9.67
CA CYS A 121 -6.68 -4.93 9.03
C CYS A 121 -6.55 -5.88 7.84
N SER A 122 -6.88 -5.39 6.64
CA SER A 122 -6.90 -6.19 5.42
C SER A 122 -5.51 -6.34 4.79
N ARG A 123 -4.58 -5.46 5.15
CA ARG A 123 -3.19 -5.44 4.67
C ARG A 123 -2.26 -4.89 5.74
N ALA A 124 -1.01 -5.32 5.69
CA ALA A 124 0.03 -4.81 6.58
C ALA A 124 0.80 -3.62 5.98
N GLU A 125 0.93 -3.55 4.65
CA GLU A 125 1.72 -2.51 3.99
C GLU A 125 0.98 -1.17 4.00
N ALA A 126 1.72 -0.11 4.35
CA ALA A 126 1.25 1.24 4.20
C ALA A 126 1.06 1.57 2.72
N ARG A 127 -0.04 2.26 2.42
CA ARG A 127 -0.27 2.82 1.08
C ARG A 127 0.42 4.18 1.00
N LEU A 128 1.46 4.26 0.18
CA LEU A 128 2.27 5.47 0.02
C LEU A 128 1.71 6.40 -1.05
N PHE A 129 1.04 5.85 -2.07
CA PHE A 129 0.42 6.61 -3.14
C PHE A 129 -0.92 6.00 -3.55
N TYR A 130 -1.87 6.86 -3.91
CA TYR A 130 -3.18 6.48 -4.40
C TYR A 130 -3.69 7.55 -5.36
N LEU A 131 -3.92 7.18 -6.61
CA LEU A 131 -4.44 8.08 -7.64
C LEU A 131 -5.46 7.35 -8.52
N PRO A 132 -6.76 7.70 -8.46
CA PRO A 132 -7.72 7.26 -9.46
C PRO A 132 -7.41 7.97 -10.79
N VAL A 133 -7.12 7.20 -11.84
CA VAL A 133 -6.81 7.72 -13.17
C VAL A 133 -8.10 7.70 -13.99
N MET A 134 -8.52 8.87 -14.42
CA MET A 134 -9.78 9.09 -15.13
C MET A 134 -9.55 9.28 -16.63
N GLU A 135 -10.40 8.69 -17.48
CA GLU A 135 -10.43 8.93 -18.93
C GLU A 135 -11.30 10.16 -19.24
N THR A 136 -12.44 10.26 -18.57
CA THR A 136 -13.37 11.39 -18.61
C THR A 136 -13.82 11.71 -17.19
N ALA A 137 -14.57 12.79 -16.99
CA ALA A 137 -15.08 13.18 -15.66
C ALA A 137 -15.80 12.04 -14.92
N ASP A 138 -16.48 11.15 -15.66
CA ASP A 138 -17.33 10.10 -15.10
C ASP A 138 -16.79 8.68 -15.36
N LYS A 139 -15.65 8.54 -16.06
CA LYS A 139 -15.10 7.22 -16.44
C LYS A 139 -13.70 7.02 -15.88
N GLU A 140 -13.59 6.16 -14.87
CA GLU A 140 -12.31 5.72 -14.31
C GLU A 140 -11.66 4.66 -15.22
N ILE A 141 -10.39 4.86 -15.56
CA ILE A 141 -9.56 3.84 -16.24
C ILE A 141 -9.17 2.76 -15.22
N GLY A 142 -8.69 3.22 -14.06
CA GLY A 142 -8.35 2.41 -12.92
C GLY A 142 -7.59 3.24 -11.89
N THR A 143 -7.25 2.61 -10.78
CA THR A 143 -6.49 3.25 -9.70
C THR A 143 -5.01 2.85 -9.78
N LEU A 144 -4.12 3.84 -9.75
CA LEU A 144 -2.68 3.66 -9.52
C LEU A 144 -2.40 3.72 -8.01
N GLU A 145 -1.94 2.61 -7.46
CA GLU A 145 -1.60 2.45 -6.04
C GLU A 145 -0.12 2.06 -5.90
N VAL A 146 0.57 2.64 -4.91
CA VAL A 146 1.93 2.24 -4.53
C VAL A 146 1.93 1.92 -3.04
N LEU A 147 2.29 0.67 -2.72
CA LEU A 147 2.44 0.18 -1.36
C LEU A 147 3.90 0.27 -0.90
N GLU A 148 4.09 0.25 0.40
CA GLU A 148 5.41 0.29 1.02
C GLU A 148 6.31 -0.86 0.56
N GLY A 149 7.50 -0.55 0.05
CA GLY A 149 8.46 -1.53 -0.46
C GLY A 149 8.33 -1.83 -1.95
N GLN A 150 7.34 -1.27 -2.64
CA GLN A 150 7.25 -1.31 -4.10
C GLN A 150 8.04 -0.16 -4.73
N GLU A 151 8.67 -0.44 -5.87
CA GLU A 151 9.26 0.62 -6.70
C GLU A 151 8.14 1.37 -7.45
N PRO A 152 7.98 2.69 -7.27
CA PRO A 152 6.83 3.40 -7.82
C PRO A 152 6.80 3.39 -9.35
N ILE A 153 7.95 3.46 -10.02
CA ILE A 153 7.99 3.44 -11.49
C ILE A 153 7.54 2.09 -12.08
N ASP A 154 7.73 0.99 -11.35
CA ASP A 154 7.23 -0.33 -11.78
C ASP A 154 5.70 -0.38 -11.71
N GLN A 155 5.11 0.23 -10.68
CA GLN A 155 3.65 0.30 -10.55
C GLN A 155 3.04 1.17 -11.65
N VAL A 156 3.69 2.29 -11.99
CA VAL A 156 3.30 3.12 -13.14
C VAL A 156 3.36 2.31 -14.43
N TYR A 157 4.47 1.60 -14.69
CA TYR A 157 4.60 0.75 -15.88
C TYR A 157 3.52 -0.34 -15.91
N ALA A 158 3.30 -1.05 -14.82
CA ALA A 158 2.29 -2.10 -14.73
C ALA A 158 0.88 -1.57 -14.96
N PHE A 159 0.58 -0.36 -14.46
CA PHE A 159 -0.68 0.34 -14.72
C PHE A 159 -0.83 0.67 -16.21
N LEU A 160 0.20 1.30 -16.81
CA LEU A 160 0.19 1.63 -18.24
C LEU A 160 0.03 0.39 -19.11
N GLU A 161 0.63 -0.74 -18.73
CA GLU A 161 0.52 -2.00 -19.45
C GLU A 161 -0.86 -2.63 -19.34
N LYS A 162 -1.40 -2.70 -18.13
CA LYS A 162 -2.73 -3.25 -17.88
C LYS A 162 -3.83 -2.47 -18.62
N HIS A 163 -3.64 -1.17 -18.81
CA HIS A 163 -4.63 -0.28 -19.44
C HIS A 163 -4.26 0.13 -20.88
N ASP A 164 -3.15 -0.39 -21.42
CA ASP A 164 -2.61 -0.13 -22.76
C ASP A 164 -2.42 1.36 -23.11
N LEU A 165 -1.80 2.10 -22.20
CA LEU A 165 -1.65 3.56 -22.27
C LEU A 165 -0.29 4.05 -22.79
N PHE A 166 0.58 3.16 -23.30
CA PHE A 166 1.98 3.51 -23.57
C PHE A 166 2.23 4.55 -24.68
N GLN A 167 1.34 4.65 -25.67
CA GLN A 167 1.44 5.69 -26.71
C GLN A 167 0.54 6.90 -26.46
N THR A 168 -0.06 7.01 -25.27
CA THR A 168 -0.85 8.20 -24.89
C THR A 168 0.03 9.27 -24.28
N ALA A 169 1.11 9.69 -24.94
CA ALA A 169 1.84 10.88 -24.49
C ALA A 169 0.86 12.06 -24.45
N PRO A 170 0.70 12.79 -23.32
CA PRO A 170 1.62 12.96 -22.18
C PRO A 170 1.30 12.16 -20.90
N VAL A 171 0.39 11.19 -20.92
CA VAL A 171 -0.13 10.48 -19.74
C VAL A 171 0.95 9.66 -19.04
N ASN A 172 1.81 8.97 -19.78
CA ASN A 172 2.89 8.14 -19.23
C ASN A 172 3.92 8.98 -18.44
N GLU A 173 4.41 10.07 -19.03
CA GLU A 173 5.35 11.01 -18.38
C GLU A 173 4.70 11.70 -17.19
N SER A 174 3.44 12.08 -17.31
CA SER A 174 2.68 12.73 -16.24
C SER A 174 2.52 11.82 -15.03
N LEU A 175 2.11 10.55 -15.24
CA LEU A 175 1.94 9.59 -14.15
C LEU A 175 3.27 9.28 -13.46
N ALA A 176 4.34 9.04 -14.23
CA ALA A 176 5.67 8.81 -13.66
C ALA A 176 6.14 9.99 -12.81
N ASN A 177 6.02 11.22 -13.32
CA ASN A 177 6.45 12.42 -12.61
C ASN A 177 5.61 12.68 -11.34
N ILE A 178 4.29 12.62 -11.45
CA ILE A 178 3.39 12.80 -10.30
C ILE A 178 3.70 11.75 -9.22
N THR A 179 3.84 10.48 -9.60
CA THR A 179 4.12 9.41 -8.64
C THR A 179 5.50 9.55 -8.01
N CYS A 180 6.57 9.73 -8.80
CA CYS A 180 7.94 9.85 -8.27
C CYS A 180 8.16 11.13 -7.43
N ARG A 181 7.33 12.17 -7.62
CA ARG A 181 7.33 13.37 -6.78
C ARG A 181 6.72 13.12 -5.39
N HIS A 182 5.74 12.22 -5.28
CA HIS A 182 5.07 11.90 -4.01
C HIS A 182 5.73 10.74 -3.27
N VAL A 183 6.23 9.73 -4.00
CA VAL A 183 6.97 8.60 -3.44
C VAL A 183 8.32 8.53 -4.16
N PRO A 184 9.45 8.67 -3.44
CA PRO A 184 10.76 8.64 -4.06
C PRO A 184 10.98 7.35 -4.86
N CYS A 185 11.30 7.50 -6.14
CA CYS A 185 11.68 6.40 -7.02
C CYS A 185 13.17 6.09 -6.82
N SER A 186 13.52 4.81 -6.63
CA SER A 186 14.94 4.42 -6.56
C SER A 186 15.59 4.42 -7.94
N ARG A 187 14.77 4.34 -9.01
CA ARG A 187 15.20 4.39 -10.40
C ARG A 187 14.13 4.99 -11.31
N LEU A 188 14.56 5.50 -12.46
CA LEU A 188 13.68 6.08 -13.47
C LEU A 188 13.25 5.09 -14.55
N ARG A 189 14.04 4.03 -14.75
CA ARG A 189 13.72 2.99 -15.73
C ARG A 189 12.89 1.90 -15.04
N PRO A 190 11.69 1.54 -15.53
CA PRO A 190 10.86 0.49 -14.94
C PRO A 190 11.43 -0.91 -15.19
N ARG A 191 11.06 -1.85 -14.33
CA ARG A 191 11.28 -3.28 -14.49
C ARG A 191 9.93 -3.98 -14.44
N ARG A 192 9.79 -5.03 -15.23
CA ARG A 192 8.54 -5.78 -15.32
C ARG A 192 8.27 -6.47 -13.99
N ILE A 193 7.06 -6.29 -13.46
CA ILE A 193 6.55 -7.11 -12.36
C ILE A 193 6.22 -8.48 -12.94
N LEU A 194 6.89 -9.54 -12.46
CA LEU A 194 6.65 -10.90 -12.93
C LEU A 194 5.35 -11.41 -12.31
N PHE A 195 5.28 -11.34 -10.97
CA PHE A 195 4.10 -11.70 -10.21
C PHE A 195 4.14 -11.09 -8.80
N SER A 196 3.01 -11.13 -8.12
CA SER A 196 2.89 -10.83 -6.70
C SER A 196 2.29 -12.02 -5.98
N MET A 197 2.78 -12.31 -4.77
CA MET A 197 2.29 -13.37 -3.91
C MET A 197 1.94 -12.78 -2.55
N GLN A 198 0.94 -13.33 -1.88
CA GLN A 198 0.57 -12.94 -0.53
C GLN A 198 0.94 -14.05 0.45
N ALA A 199 1.51 -13.66 1.59
CA ALA A 199 1.75 -14.56 2.71
C ALA A 199 1.12 -13.99 3.98
N THR A 200 0.47 -14.84 4.75
CA THR A 200 -0.18 -14.44 6.00
C THR A 200 0.74 -14.75 7.17
N TYR A 201 1.04 -13.76 8.00
CA TYR A 201 1.82 -13.92 9.22
C TYR A 201 1.16 -13.17 10.37
N MET A 202 0.99 -13.83 11.51
CA MET A 202 0.28 -13.29 12.69
C MET A 202 -1.10 -12.67 12.37
N GLY A 203 -1.84 -13.29 11.43
CA GLY A 203 -3.17 -12.85 11.00
C GLY A 203 -3.18 -11.67 10.03
N LEU A 204 -2.02 -11.12 9.67
CA LEU A 204 -1.89 -10.05 8.68
C LEU A 204 -1.41 -10.60 7.34
N LYS A 205 -2.02 -10.11 6.27
CA LYS A 205 -1.59 -10.41 4.90
C LYS A 205 -0.50 -9.44 4.49
N HIS A 206 0.62 -10.01 4.06
CA HIS A 206 1.76 -9.30 3.51
C HIS A 206 1.94 -9.65 2.04
N THR A 207 2.34 -8.67 1.22
CA THR A 207 2.54 -8.88 -0.22
C THR A 207 4.02 -8.85 -0.56
N ILE A 208 4.49 -9.89 -1.24
CA ILE A 208 5.81 -9.93 -1.87
C ILE A 208 5.65 -9.82 -3.38
N GLN A 209 6.39 -8.89 -3.97
CA GLN A 209 6.39 -8.66 -5.41
C GLN A 209 7.74 -9.07 -6.00
N LEU A 210 7.73 -9.99 -6.96
CA LEU A 210 8.95 -10.35 -7.70
C LEU A 210 8.98 -9.56 -9.01
N VAL A 211 10.00 -8.73 -9.15
CA VAL A 211 10.28 -7.95 -10.37
C VAL A 211 11.46 -8.56 -11.12
N GLN A 212 11.45 -8.45 -12.45
CA GLN A 212 12.53 -8.89 -13.32
C GLN A 212 13.88 -8.35 -12.79
N PRO A 213 14.85 -9.21 -12.47
CA PRO A 213 16.16 -8.74 -12.04
C PRO A 213 16.96 -8.19 -13.22
N GLU A 214 17.98 -7.42 -12.88
CA GLU A 214 19.03 -7.05 -13.85
C GLU A 214 20.03 -8.19 -14.04
N GLU A 215 20.38 -8.86 -12.93
CA GLU A 215 21.18 -10.09 -12.92
C GLU A 215 20.52 -11.14 -12.02
N ASP A 216 20.56 -12.40 -12.46
CA ASP A 216 20.00 -13.52 -11.69
C ASP A 216 20.77 -13.80 -10.39
N TRP A 217 22.02 -13.35 -10.30
CA TRP A 217 22.92 -13.58 -9.16
C TRP A 217 23.38 -12.26 -8.56
N VAL A 218 23.05 -12.03 -7.29
CA VAL A 218 23.52 -10.88 -6.54
C VAL A 218 24.78 -11.30 -5.79
N CYS A 219 25.91 -10.70 -6.13
CA CYS A 219 27.20 -11.02 -5.52
C CYS A 219 27.72 -9.88 -4.65
N ILE A 220 28.15 -10.20 -3.44
CA ILE A 220 28.78 -9.27 -2.51
C ILE A 220 30.22 -9.72 -2.29
N GLU A 221 31.16 -8.78 -2.45
CA GLU A 221 32.57 -9.02 -2.11
C GLU A 221 32.83 -8.56 -0.67
N SER A 222 33.43 -9.43 0.12
CA SER A 222 33.87 -9.13 1.49
C SER A 222 35.17 -9.86 1.80
N TYR A 223 36.16 -9.11 2.27
CA TYR A 223 37.49 -9.61 2.67
C TYR A 223 38.16 -10.57 1.65
N GLY A 224 38.04 -10.29 0.36
CA GLY A 224 38.64 -11.11 -0.71
C GLY A 224 37.85 -12.37 -1.09
N SER A 225 36.66 -12.58 -0.49
CA SER A 225 35.70 -13.62 -0.88
C SER A 225 34.49 -13.00 -1.59
N LYS A 226 34.06 -13.60 -2.71
CA LYS A 226 32.85 -13.23 -3.43
C LYS A 226 31.74 -14.22 -3.10
N GLN A 227 30.71 -13.77 -2.37
CA GLN A 227 29.54 -14.58 -2.07
C GLN A 227 28.40 -14.18 -2.98
N CYS A 228 27.94 -15.10 -3.82
CA CYS A 228 26.83 -14.90 -4.74
C CYS A 228 25.59 -15.64 -4.23
N GLN A 229 24.44 -14.96 -4.23
CA GLN A 229 23.15 -15.54 -3.95
C GLN A 229 22.19 -15.26 -5.09
N HIS A 230 21.36 -16.23 -5.43
CA HIS A 230 20.35 -16.05 -6.47
C HIS A 230 19.35 -14.96 -6.04
N TYR A 231 18.96 -14.09 -6.97
CA TYR A 231 18.09 -12.94 -6.74
C TYR A 231 16.82 -13.28 -5.95
N VAL A 232 16.17 -14.39 -6.30
CA VAL A 232 14.97 -14.88 -5.59
C VAL A 232 15.24 -15.15 -4.10
N GLN A 233 16.42 -15.69 -3.76
CA GLN A 233 16.79 -15.94 -2.36
C GLN A 233 17.06 -14.63 -1.62
N VAL A 234 17.72 -13.67 -2.26
CA VAL A 234 17.95 -12.36 -1.66
C VAL A 234 16.61 -11.68 -1.35
N ARG A 235 15.66 -11.72 -2.30
CA ARG A 235 14.32 -11.17 -2.09
C ARG A 235 13.54 -11.85 -0.98
N SER A 236 13.61 -13.18 -0.87
CA SER A 236 12.93 -13.89 0.21
C SER A 236 13.50 -13.53 1.58
N ILE A 237 14.83 -13.43 1.70
CA ILE A 237 15.51 -13.05 2.94
C ILE A 237 15.14 -11.61 3.34
N GLU A 238 15.21 -10.65 2.42
CA GLU A 238 14.85 -9.24 2.67
C GLU A 238 13.39 -9.11 3.15
N TYR A 239 12.47 -9.78 2.46
CA TYR A 239 11.06 -9.78 2.82
C TYR A 239 10.81 -10.36 4.21
N CYS A 240 11.44 -11.50 4.53
CA CYS A 240 11.32 -12.15 5.82
C CYS A 240 11.92 -11.30 6.96
N ALA A 241 13.07 -10.67 6.73
CA ALA A 241 13.68 -9.76 7.69
C ALA A 241 12.81 -8.53 7.97
N LYS A 242 12.03 -8.09 6.97
CA LYS A 242 11.11 -6.97 7.12
C LYS A 242 9.82 -7.36 7.85
N HIS A 243 9.16 -8.44 7.43
CA HIS A 243 7.76 -8.71 7.80
C HIS A 243 7.56 -9.88 8.77
N MET A 244 8.50 -10.83 8.82
CA MET A 244 8.34 -12.08 9.59
C MET A 244 9.49 -12.26 10.58
N ARG A 245 9.80 -11.17 11.32
CA ARG A 245 10.88 -11.13 12.31
C ARG A 245 10.65 -12.19 13.38
N GLY A 246 11.54 -13.16 13.45
CA GLY A 246 11.48 -14.28 14.41
C GLY A 246 11.18 -15.64 13.78
N TRP A 247 10.80 -15.70 12.49
CA TRP A 247 10.69 -16.97 11.78
C TRP A 247 11.98 -17.29 11.01
N THR A 248 12.82 -18.14 11.60
CA THR A 248 14.18 -18.48 11.09
C THR A 248 14.17 -19.16 9.73
N GLU A 249 13.17 -19.98 9.43
CA GLU A 249 13.05 -20.73 8.17
C GLU A 249 12.34 -19.93 7.06
N CYS A 250 11.86 -18.73 7.37
CA CYS A 250 11.06 -17.92 6.44
C CYS A 250 11.76 -17.72 5.10
N GLY A 251 13.06 -17.41 5.10
CA GLY A 251 13.81 -17.13 3.88
C GLY A 251 13.81 -18.30 2.90
N ASP A 252 13.91 -19.52 3.40
CA ASP A 252 13.93 -20.73 2.57
C ASP A 252 12.52 -21.12 2.11
N VAL A 253 11.54 -21.05 3.01
CA VAL A 253 10.13 -21.33 2.67
C VAL A 253 9.62 -20.36 1.61
N MET A 254 9.82 -19.05 1.83
CA MET A 254 9.44 -18.01 0.87
C MET A 254 10.26 -18.11 -0.41
N GLY A 255 11.55 -18.43 -0.32
CA GLY A 255 12.42 -18.64 -1.48
C GLY A 255 11.91 -19.77 -2.38
N ASN A 256 11.52 -20.90 -1.79
CA ASN A 256 10.95 -22.03 -2.53
C ASN A 256 9.60 -21.68 -3.16
N ALA A 257 8.71 -21.01 -2.43
CA ALA A 257 7.42 -20.56 -2.95
C ALA A 257 7.58 -19.57 -4.12
N LEU A 258 8.54 -18.64 -4.04
CA LEU A 258 8.86 -17.72 -5.13
C LEU A 258 9.44 -18.45 -6.35
N ARG A 259 10.36 -19.41 -6.16
CA ARG A 259 10.91 -20.20 -7.28
C ARG A 259 9.81 -20.98 -7.98
N GLN A 260 8.92 -21.61 -7.23
CA GLN A 260 7.79 -22.35 -7.79
C GLN A 260 6.84 -21.41 -8.57
N SER A 261 6.54 -20.24 -8.02
CA SER A 261 5.72 -19.22 -8.68
C SER A 261 6.38 -18.68 -9.95
N LEU A 262 7.72 -18.54 -9.95
CA LEU A 262 8.49 -18.16 -11.13
C LEU A 262 8.42 -19.24 -12.21
N THR A 263 8.53 -20.53 -11.86
CA THR A 263 8.32 -21.62 -12.81
C THR A 263 6.95 -21.53 -13.47
N TYR A 264 5.88 -21.32 -12.68
CA TYR A 264 4.53 -21.17 -13.25
C TYR A 264 4.42 -19.95 -14.17
N TYR A 265 4.99 -18.81 -13.75
CA TYR A 265 5.02 -17.61 -14.59
C TYR A 265 5.73 -17.86 -15.92
N GLU A 266 6.90 -18.50 -15.90
CA GLU A 266 7.65 -18.82 -17.11
C GLU A 266 6.87 -19.78 -18.02
N GLU A 267 6.29 -20.84 -17.47
CA GLU A 267 5.47 -21.78 -18.25
C GLU A 267 4.30 -21.08 -18.94
N GLU A 268 3.56 -20.22 -18.23
CA GLU A 268 2.45 -19.47 -18.80
C GLU A 268 2.93 -18.47 -19.86
N LEU A 269 4.05 -17.79 -19.63
CA LEU A 269 4.66 -16.89 -20.63
C LEU A 269 4.99 -17.65 -21.92
N TRP A 270 5.58 -18.84 -21.80
CA TRP A 270 5.96 -19.65 -22.95
C TRP A 270 4.79 -20.39 -23.60
N LYS A 271 3.62 -20.54 -22.96
CA LYS A 271 2.40 -21.04 -23.61
C LYS A 271 1.78 -20.01 -24.55
N LYS A 272 1.97 -18.71 -24.29
CA LYS A 272 1.41 -17.63 -25.13
C LYS A 272 1.92 -17.72 -26.57
N SER A 273 1.07 -17.31 -27.51
CA SER A 273 1.36 -17.34 -28.95
C SER A 273 2.54 -16.42 -29.32
N ASN A 274 3.14 -16.65 -30.49
CA ASN A 274 4.37 -15.95 -30.91
C ASN A 274 4.21 -14.43 -30.89
N GLY A 275 3.04 -13.87 -31.21
CA GLY A 275 2.77 -12.43 -31.25
C GLY A 275 2.37 -11.77 -29.92
N LYS A 276 2.27 -12.52 -28.81
CA LYS A 276 1.88 -11.98 -27.49
C LYS A 276 3.11 -11.80 -26.59
N ASP A 277 3.07 -10.74 -25.77
CA ASP A 277 4.09 -10.39 -24.75
C ASP A 277 5.54 -10.46 -25.23
N LEU A 278 5.84 -9.86 -26.38
CA LEU A 278 7.16 -9.91 -27.01
C LEU A 278 8.25 -9.33 -26.10
N TYR A 279 7.98 -8.20 -25.44
CA TYR A 279 8.90 -7.61 -24.47
C TYR A 279 9.13 -8.55 -23.29
N ALA A 280 8.08 -9.19 -22.76
CA ALA A 280 8.23 -10.09 -21.62
C ALA A 280 9.05 -11.33 -21.96
N LYS A 281 8.92 -11.88 -23.19
CA LYS A 281 9.77 -12.98 -23.68
C LYS A 281 11.26 -12.63 -23.72
N LEU A 282 11.58 -11.35 -23.94
CA LEU A 282 12.94 -10.83 -23.88
C LEU A 282 13.35 -10.34 -22.49
N GLY A 283 12.47 -10.42 -21.48
CA GLY A 283 12.73 -9.86 -20.15
C GLY A 283 12.79 -8.32 -20.14
N LEU A 284 12.19 -7.67 -21.12
CA LEU A 284 12.21 -6.22 -21.32
C LEU A 284 10.86 -5.56 -21.02
N VAL A 285 10.88 -4.23 -20.99
CA VAL A 285 9.72 -3.36 -20.86
C VAL A 285 9.50 -2.60 -22.17
N LYS A 286 8.25 -2.20 -22.46
CA LYS A 286 7.95 -1.31 -23.60
C LYS A 286 8.82 -0.04 -23.51
N GLY A 287 9.38 0.37 -24.64
CA GLY A 287 10.35 1.49 -24.71
C GLY A 287 11.82 1.08 -24.65
N ALA A 288 12.14 -0.22 -24.53
CA ALA A 288 13.52 -0.71 -24.69
C ALA A 288 14.13 -0.28 -26.04
N THR A 289 15.42 0.04 -26.04
CA THR A 289 16.18 0.46 -27.23
C THR A 289 16.52 -0.74 -28.13
N SER A 290 16.92 -0.48 -29.38
CA SER A 290 17.33 -1.54 -30.31
C SER A 290 18.49 -2.38 -29.75
N ASP A 291 19.49 -1.71 -29.16
CA ASP A 291 20.67 -2.35 -28.57
C ASP A 291 20.30 -3.25 -27.39
N GLU A 292 19.34 -2.83 -26.56
CA GLU A 292 18.85 -3.64 -25.44
C GLU A 292 18.06 -4.86 -25.90
N ILE A 293 17.28 -4.71 -26.97
CA ILE A 293 16.55 -5.81 -27.59
C ILE A 293 17.52 -6.84 -28.17
N GLU A 294 18.57 -6.38 -28.85
CA GLU A 294 19.63 -7.24 -29.40
C GLU A 294 20.43 -7.95 -28.31
N ALA A 295 20.87 -7.21 -27.29
CA ALA A 295 21.61 -7.78 -26.16
C ALA A 295 20.78 -8.85 -25.44
N ALA A 296 19.52 -8.56 -25.12
CA ALA A 296 18.63 -9.51 -24.45
C ALA A 296 18.39 -10.77 -25.30
N TYR A 297 18.17 -10.62 -26.61
CA TYR A 297 18.00 -11.73 -27.53
C TYR A 297 19.24 -12.63 -27.58
N HIS A 298 20.43 -12.05 -27.75
CA HIS A 298 21.67 -12.83 -27.78
C HIS A 298 21.92 -13.60 -26.49
N THR A 299 21.68 -12.98 -25.33
CA THR A 299 21.79 -13.67 -24.04
C THR A 299 20.80 -14.85 -23.94
N LEU A 300 19.55 -14.65 -24.35
CA LEU A 300 18.51 -15.68 -24.22
C LEU A 300 18.68 -16.83 -25.21
N VAL A 301 19.18 -16.59 -26.43
CA VAL A 301 19.44 -17.65 -27.42
C VAL A 301 20.56 -18.58 -26.98
N LEU A 302 21.55 -18.09 -26.22
CA LEU A 302 22.57 -18.96 -25.62
C LEU A 302 21.96 -19.99 -24.66
N ARG A 303 20.84 -19.65 -24.00
CA ARG A 303 20.11 -20.52 -23.07
C ARG A 303 19.05 -21.36 -23.77
N PHE A 304 18.26 -20.75 -24.64
CA PHE A 304 17.10 -21.33 -25.33
C PHE A 304 17.37 -21.37 -26.84
N ASN A 305 18.16 -22.34 -27.29
CA ASN A 305 18.53 -22.49 -28.69
C ASN A 305 17.67 -23.55 -29.40
N ASN A 306 17.88 -23.69 -30.71
CA ASN A 306 17.12 -24.62 -31.54
C ASN A 306 17.32 -26.11 -31.15
N GLU A 307 18.44 -26.45 -30.52
CA GLU A 307 18.74 -27.82 -30.10
C GLU A 307 18.12 -28.15 -28.74
N THR A 308 18.21 -27.23 -27.78
CA THR A 308 17.73 -27.44 -26.41
C THR A 308 16.24 -27.18 -26.27
N GLU A 309 15.75 -26.07 -26.81
CA GLU A 309 14.40 -25.58 -26.61
C GLU A 309 13.82 -24.92 -27.89
N PRO A 310 13.58 -25.69 -28.97
CA PRO A 310 13.21 -25.14 -30.29
C PRO A 310 11.94 -24.27 -30.25
N GLN A 311 10.95 -24.63 -29.44
CA GLN A 311 9.70 -23.87 -29.31
C GLN A 311 9.91 -22.50 -28.65
N LYS A 312 10.82 -22.39 -27.67
CA LYS A 312 11.16 -21.10 -27.05
C LYS A 312 12.04 -20.27 -27.99
N TYR A 313 12.98 -20.92 -28.68
CA TYR A 313 13.83 -20.27 -29.68
C TYR A 313 13.03 -19.61 -30.79
N GLU A 314 12.01 -20.29 -31.35
CA GLU A 314 11.11 -19.72 -32.36
C GLU A 314 10.40 -18.46 -31.85
N LYS A 315 9.94 -18.49 -30.59
CA LYS A 315 9.27 -17.36 -29.93
C LYS A 315 10.21 -16.19 -29.67
N LEU A 316 11.45 -16.46 -29.27
CA LEU A 316 12.48 -15.44 -29.11
C LEU A 316 12.81 -14.77 -30.44
N ARG A 317 12.97 -15.56 -31.51
CA ARG A 317 13.20 -15.05 -32.85
C ARG A 317 12.04 -14.18 -33.33
N ALA A 318 10.80 -14.63 -33.15
CA ALA A 318 9.62 -13.83 -33.50
C ALA A 318 9.54 -12.50 -32.72
N ALA A 319 9.92 -12.51 -31.44
CA ALA A 319 10.00 -11.29 -30.63
C ALA A 319 11.08 -10.35 -31.14
N TYR A 320 12.29 -10.85 -31.41
CA TYR A 320 13.39 -10.07 -31.97
C TYR A 320 13.05 -9.49 -33.35
N ASP A 321 12.57 -10.32 -34.29
CA ASP A 321 12.22 -9.92 -35.67
C ASP A 321 11.14 -8.83 -35.73
N THR A 322 10.33 -8.71 -34.68
CA THR A 322 9.27 -7.70 -34.56
C THR A 322 9.75 -6.46 -33.81
N LEU A 323 10.48 -6.62 -32.70
CA LEU A 323 10.86 -5.51 -31.83
C LEU A 323 12.14 -4.79 -32.27
N HIS A 324 13.05 -5.47 -32.96
CA HIS A 324 14.28 -4.87 -33.48
C HIS A 324 14.01 -4.03 -34.75
N ASP A 325 13.01 -4.41 -35.55
CA ASP A 325 12.56 -3.64 -36.71
C ASP A 325 11.76 -2.39 -36.24
N PRO A 326 12.20 -1.16 -36.56
CA PRO A 326 11.55 0.05 -36.07
C PRO A 326 10.08 0.20 -36.50
N GLU A 327 9.72 -0.22 -37.72
CA GLU A 327 8.37 -0.10 -38.24
C GLU A 327 7.45 -1.12 -37.56
N LYS A 328 7.86 -2.39 -37.51
CA LYS A 328 7.07 -3.44 -36.84
C LYS A 328 6.90 -3.16 -35.36
N LYS A 329 7.95 -2.68 -34.68
CA LYS A 329 7.90 -2.26 -33.28
C LYS A 329 6.87 -1.15 -33.07
N TYR A 330 6.87 -0.13 -33.93
CA TYR A 330 5.90 0.97 -33.85
C TYR A 330 4.46 0.46 -33.87
N TYR A 331 4.11 -0.41 -34.84
CA TYR A 331 2.76 -0.99 -34.93
C TYR A 331 2.45 -1.95 -33.79
N TYR A 332 3.45 -2.68 -33.28
CA TYR A 332 3.28 -3.53 -32.11
C TYR A 332 2.96 -2.71 -30.85
N ASP A 333 3.64 -1.58 -30.67
CA ASP A 333 3.49 -0.69 -29.53
C ASP A 333 2.21 0.15 -29.57
N LEU A 334 1.54 0.26 -30.72
CA LEU A 334 0.28 0.99 -30.86
C LEU A 334 -0.77 0.44 -29.89
N PRO A 335 -1.59 1.35 -29.31
CA PRO A 335 -2.66 0.95 -28.43
C PRO A 335 -3.71 0.19 -29.22
N CYS A 336 -4.25 -0.81 -28.57
CA CYS A 336 -5.35 -1.62 -29.02
C CYS A 336 -6.64 -0.78 -29.03
N MET A 337 -7.26 -0.65 -30.19
CA MET A 337 -8.59 -0.05 -30.29
C MET A 337 -9.64 -1.08 -29.86
N LYS A 338 -10.37 -0.78 -28.79
CA LYS A 338 -11.39 -1.69 -28.25
C LYS A 338 -12.71 -1.53 -28.98
N PHE A 339 -13.16 -2.57 -29.68
CA PHE A 339 -14.45 -2.64 -30.36
C PHE A 339 -15.25 -3.81 -29.82
N PHE A 340 -16.34 -3.55 -29.06
CA PHE A 340 -17.21 -4.59 -28.49
C PHE A 340 -16.45 -5.70 -27.73
N GLY A 341 -15.40 -5.33 -26.99
CA GLY A 341 -14.56 -6.28 -26.25
C GLY A 341 -13.47 -6.98 -27.08
N LEU A 342 -13.38 -6.69 -28.38
CA LEU A 342 -12.31 -7.16 -29.26
C LEU A 342 -11.21 -6.11 -29.39
N CYS A 343 -9.99 -6.59 -29.60
CA CYS A 343 -8.81 -5.76 -29.79
C CYS A 343 -8.48 -5.58 -31.27
N GLY A 344 -8.65 -4.37 -31.79
CA GLY A 344 -8.23 -3.98 -33.14
C GLY A 344 -6.85 -3.32 -33.14
N LYS A 345 -5.85 -3.97 -33.73
CA LYS A 345 -4.53 -3.37 -33.97
C LYS A 345 -4.38 -2.98 -35.44
N ARG A 346 -3.89 -1.76 -35.66
CA ARG A 346 -3.59 -1.24 -36.99
C ARG A 346 -2.35 -1.90 -37.56
N GLN A 347 -2.37 -2.16 -38.86
CA GLN A 347 -1.26 -2.74 -39.62
C GLN A 347 -0.61 -1.73 -40.58
N PRO A 348 0.62 -2.03 -41.07
CA PRO A 348 1.32 -1.18 -42.05
C PRO A 348 0.54 -0.95 -43.35
N ASP A 349 -0.24 -1.93 -43.78
CA ASP A 349 -1.06 -1.90 -45.01
C ASP A 349 -2.34 -1.06 -44.86
N GLY A 350 -2.57 -0.45 -43.69
CA GLY A 350 -3.79 0.28 -43.36
C GLY A 350 -4.95 -0.62 -42.91
N GLY A 351 -4.75 -1.94 -42.90
CA GLY A 351 -5.69 -2.91 -42.36
C GLY A 351 -5.76 -2.89 -40.84
N MET A 352 -6.75 -3.61 -40.30
CA MET A 352 -6.87 -3.85 -38.86
C MET A 352 -6.94 -5.35 -38.60
N THR A 353 -6.05 -5.86 -37.76
CA THR A 353 -6.19 -7.19 -37.18
C THR A 353 -7.03 -7.13 -35.93
N ILE A 354 -8.05 -7.99 -35.88
CA ILE A 354 -8.95 -8.13 -34.74
C ILE A 354 -8.56 -9.41 -34.00
N SER A 355 -8.29 -9.30 -32.71
CA SER A 355 -8.06 -10.44 -31.82
C SER A 355 -9.02 -10.38 -30.64
N THR A 356 -9.34 -11.54 -30.07
CA THR A 356 -10.19 -11.71 -28.89
C THR A 356 -9.52 -11.27 -27.58
N ASP A 357 -8.24 -10.94 -27.64
CA ASP A 357 -7.40 -10.84 -26.46
C ASP A 357 -7.11 -9.37 -26.13
N ASN A 358 -7.51 -8.94 -24.93
CA ASN A 358 -6.99 -7.75 -24.25
C ASN A 358 -5.48 -7.85 -24.04
#